data_AF-A0A2L0BCL6-F1
#
_entry.id   AF-A0A2L0BCL6-F1
#
_cell.length_a   1.000
_cell.length_b   1.000
_cell.length_c   1.000
_cell.angle_alpha   90.00
_cell.angle_beta   90.00
_cell.angle_gamma   90.00
#
_symmetry.space_group_name_H-M   'P 1'
#
loop_
_entity.id
_entity.type
_entity.pdbx_description
1 polymer ?
#
loop_
_entity_poly.entity_id
_entity_poly.type
_entity_poly.pdbx_seq_one_letter_code
_entity_poly.pdbx_strand_id
1 'polypeptide(L)'
;AVGIHGEDINSVIETYNFLSEKLFTHASPTLFAAATPRPQLSSCFLLMMPDDSIEGIFKCISNCAAISKLGGGIGINIHNIRAKGSYISGTYGVSNGLVPMLRVFNNTARYVDQGGNKRPGAFAIYLEPWHADIFDFLNLKKNTGKEEVRARDLFYALWIPDLFMKRVEANGVWSLMCPHQSPGLSDCWGEEFEKLYQKYEEDGNFIKQVNAQQLWHAIIVAQVETGTPYILYKDACNRKSNQQNLGTIKCSNLCTEIVEFTSPDEIAVCNLASIAVNTCVNTSKKTFDFDKLKMITKVVTRNLNKIIDINYYPLPETKLSNERHRPIGIGIQGLADAFILMRMPFESEEARLLNIQIFETIYYGALEASCEIAEVDGPYSTYQGSPVSKGILQYDMWGVKPTDLWDWECLKGKIAKYGIRNSLLLAPMPTASTAQILGNNESIEPYTSNIYTRRVLAGEFQIVNPHLLKDLTELDLWDDVMKNQIIANSGSIQNIPGIPDDIKAI
;
A
#
# COMPACT_ATOMS: atom_id res chain seq x y z
N ALA A 1 3.03 10.64 -21.41
CA ALA A 1 2.99 9.85 -22.65
C ALA A 1 4.38 9.74 -23.30
N VAL A 2 4.92 10.81 -23.90
CA VAL A 2 6.26 10.79 -24.54
C VAL A 2 7.37 10.29 -23.60
N GLY A 3 7.42 10.80 -22.37
CA GLY A 3 8.41 10.35 -21.38
C GLY A 3 8.34 8.86 -21.00
N ILE A 4 7.25 8.15 -21.33
CA ILE A 4 7.08 6.70 -21.07
C ILE A 4 7.40 5.88 -22.32
N HIS A 5 6.99 6.36 -23.50
CA HIS A 5 7.01 5.57 -24.73
C HIS A 5 8.10 5.97 -25.72
N GLY A 6 8.78 7.10 -25.51
CA GLY A 6 9.84 7.58 -26.40
C GLY A 6 9.36 7.73 -27.84
N GLU A 7 10.00 6.99 -28.75
CA GLU A 7 9.75 7.02 -30.19
C GLU A 7 8.54 6.18 -30.64
N ASP A 8 7.94 5.38 -29.77
CA ASP A 8 6.72 4.61 -30.06
C ASP A 8 5.50 5.55 -30.06
N ILE A 9 5.35 6.29 -31.16
CA ILE A 9 4.31 7.32 -31.33
C ILE A 9 2.89 6.76 -31.19
N ASN A 10 2.66 5.52 -31.61
CA ASN A 10 1.35 4.89 -31.48
C ASN A 10 0.99 4.71 -29.99
N SER A 11 1.90 4.17 -29.18
CA SER A 11 1.69 4.09 -27.72
C SER A 11 1.64 5.46 -27.05
N VAL A 12 2.39 6.46 -27.55
CA VAL A 12 2.28 7.85 -27.07
C VAL A 12 0.86 8.37 -27.24
N ILE A 13 0.27 8.23 -28.42
CA ILE A 13 -1.07 8.72 -28.73
C ILE A 13 -2.12 7.94 -27.92
N GLU A 14 -2.01 6.61 -27.86
CA GLU A 14 -2.91 5.76 -27.04
C GLU A 14 -2.92 6.24 -25.58
N THR A 15 -1.75 6.32 -24.95
CA THR A 15 -1.63 6.76 -23.56
C THR A 15 -2.07 8.22 -23.36
N TYR A 16 -1.78 9.12 -24.31
CA TYR A 16 -2.24 10.51 -24.23
C TYR A 16 -3.76 10.61 -24.25
N ASN A 17 -4.44 9.91 -25.16
CA ASN A 17 -5.89 9.92 -25.25
C ASN A 17 -6.50 9.40 -23.94
N PHE A 18 -6.01 8.27 -23.43
CA PHE A 18 -6.55 7.69 -22.20
C PHE A 18 -6.32 8.58 -20.96
N LEU A 19 -5.18 9.26 -20.88
CA LEU A 19 -4.89 10.22 -19.80
C LEU A 19 -5.75 11.49 -19.93
N SER A 20 -5.89 12.04 -21.14
CA SER A 20 -6.63 13.29 -21.38
C SER A 20 -8.14 13.12 -21.24
N GLU A 21 -8.67 11.94 -21.56
CA GLU A 21 -10.05 11.52 -21.28
C GLU A 21 -10.26 11.06 -19.82
N LYS A 22 -9.23 11.15 -18.97
CA LYS A 22 -9.27 10.83 -17.54
C LYS A 22 -9.65 9.37 -17.24
N LEU A 23 -9.38 8.43 -18.15
CA LEU A 23 -9.69 7.00 -17.96
C LEU A 23 -8.82 6.36 -16.87
N PHE A 24 -7.58 6.82 -16.74
CA PHE A 24 -6.67 6.48 -15.66
C PHE A 24 -5.69 7.64 -15.44
N THR A 25 -4.87 7.54 -14.41
CA THR A 25 -3.71 8.42 -14.23
C THR A 25 -2.53 7.69 -13.61
N HIS A 26 -1.32 8.12 -13.95
CA HIS A 26 -0.09 7.66 -13.30
C HIS A 26 0.07 8.35 -11.94
N ALA A 27 0.86 7.75 -11.05
CA ALA A 27 1.14 8.36 -9.75
C ALA A 27 1.90 9.70 -9.88
N SER A 28 1.81 10.53 -8.83
CA SER A 28 2.38 11.88 -8.83
C SER A 28 3.86 11.95 -9.23
N PRO A 29 4.77 11.05 -8.79
CA PRO A 29 6.17 11.10 -9.23
C PRO A 29 6.32 10.94 -10.75
N THR A 30 5.55 10.04 -11.36
CA THR A 30 5.53 9.89 -12.82
C THR A 30 5.03 11.16 -13.51
N LEU A 31 3.96 11.78 -12.98
CA LEU A 31 3.42 13.03 -13.53
C LEU A 31 4.42 14.20 -13.41
N PHE A 32 5.22 14.24 -12.34
CA PHE A 32 6.20 15.29 -12.10
C PHE A 32 7.49 15.13 -12.90
N ALA A 33 7.97 13.90 -13.07
CA ALA A 33 9.33 13.63 -13.51
C ALA A 33 9.45 12.99 -14.91
N ALA A 34 8.35 12.51 -15.51
CA ALA A 34 8.42 11.96 -16.86
C ALA A 34 8.95 13.01 -17.87
N ALA A 35 9.88 12.59 -18.73
CA ALA A 35 10.60 13.44 -19.68
C ALA A 35 11.48 14.56 -19.06
N THR A 36 11.84 14.45 -17.77
CA THR A 36 12.84 15.32 -17.14
C THR A 36 14.25 14.71 -17.21
N PRO A 37 15.34 15.46 -16.93
CA PRO A 37 16.72 14.94 -17.05
C PRO A 37 17.06 13.75 -16.14
N ARG A 38 16.36 13.59 -15.01
CA ARG A 38 16.51 12.47 -14.08
C ARG A 38 15.12 11.97 -13.68
N PRO A 39 14.47 11.16 -14.54
CA PRO A 39 13.07 10.79 -14.39
C PRO A 39 12.93 9.73 -13.29
N GLN A 40 12.80 10.14 -12.03
CA GLN A 40 12.41 9.23 -10.95
C GLN A 40 10.86 9.16 -10.95
N LEU A 41 10.33 8.03 -11.40
CA LEU A 41 8.91 7.81 -11.71
C LEU A 41 8.20 6.94 -10.67
N SER A 42 8.96 6.13 -9.93
CA SER A 42 8.44 5.20 -8.91
C SER A 42 8.04 5.92 -7.62
N SER A 43 7.04 5.42 -6.90
CA SER A 43 6.47 6.16 -5.76
C SER A 43 6.92 5.68 -4.39
N CYS A 44 7.12 4.37 -4.25
CA CYS A 44 7.34 3.74 -2.96
C CYS A 44 8.55 2.83 -2.99
N PHE A 45 9.24 2.77 -1.85
CA PHE A 45 10.44 1.97 -1.65
C PHE A 45 10.31 1.17 -0.36
N LEU A 46 10.72 -0.10 -0.37
CA LEU A 46 10.74 -0.96 0.81
C LEU A 46 12.17 -1.38 1.08
N LEU A 47 12.64 -1.17 2.31
CA LEU A 47 13.99 -1.50 2.73
C LEU A 47 13.93 -2.47 3.90
N MET A 48 14.93 -3.34 3.97
CA MET A 48 15.30 -3.95 5.24
C MET A 48 16.53 -3.26 5.83
N MET A 49 16.59 -3.25 7.15
CA MET A 49 17.80 -2.90 7.85
C MET A 49 18.92 -3.90 7.47
N PRO A 50 20.02 -3.46 6.82
CA PRO A 50 20.99 -4.38 6.24
C PRO A 50 21.67 -5.29 7.26
N ASP A 51 21.99 -4.76 8.45
CA ASP A 51 22.72 -5.47 9.50
C ASP A 51 22.47 -4.82 10.87
N ASP A 52 22.62 -5.59 11.95
CA ASP A 52 22.56 -5.14 13.34
C ASP A 52 23.92 -4.60 13.81
N SER A 53 24.39 -3.57 13.10
CA SER A 53 25.65 -2.87 13.31
C SER A 53 25.49 -1.37 13.05
N ILE A 54 26.45 -0.56 13.51
CA ILE A 54 26.45 0.88 13.24
C ILE A 54 26.57 1.12 11.73
N GLU A 55 27.42 0.37 11.06
CA GLU A 55 27.62 0.41 9.61
C GLU A 55 26.31 0.10 8.86
N GLY A 56 25.61 -0.98 9.25
CA GLY A 56 24.31 -1.35 8.69
C GLY A 56 23.25 -0.27 8.89
N ILE A 57 23.15 0.27 10.11
CA ILE A 57 22.20 1.34 10.46
C ILE A 57 22.45 2.60 9.64
N PHE A 58 23.70 3.08 9.57
CA PHE A 58 24.04 4.28 8.83
C PHE A 58 23.98 4.09 7.30
N LYS A 59 24.22 2.87 6.78
CA LYS A 59 23.92 2.53 5.38
C LYS A 59 22.41 2.69 5.12
N CYS A 60 21.56 2.14 5.99
CA CYS A 60 20.11 2.25 5.86
C CYS A 60 19.64 3.71 5.87
N ILE A 61 20.14 4.53 6.81
CA ILE A 61 19.84 5.97 6.89
C ILE A 61 20.26 6.70 5.62
N SER A 62 21.46 6.41 5.10
CA SER A 62 21.98 7.01 3.86
C SER A 62 21.12 6.64 2.66
N ASN A 63 20.69 5.39 2.57
CA ASN A 63 19.78 4.92 1.53
C ASN A 63 18.42 5.63 1.63
N CYS A 64 17.87 5.79 2.84
CA CYS A 64 16.64 6.53 3.06
C CYS A 64 16.75 8.00 2.65
N ALA A 65 17.87 8.65 2.97
CA ALA A 65 18.13 10.03 2.55
C ALA A 65 18.21 10.17 1.02
N ALA A 66 18.89 9.23 0.34
CA ALA A 66 19.00 9.23 -1.12
C ALA A 66 17.63 9.07 -1.81
N ILE A 67 16.77 8.18 -1.28
CA ILE A 67 15.41 7.96 -1.77
C ILE A 67 14.51 9.16 -1.48
N SER A 68 14.50 9.64 -0.22
CA SER A 68 13.66 10.77 0.21
C SER A 68 13.98 12.02 -0.59
N LYS A 69 15.26 12.27 -0.93
CA LYS A 69 15.67 13.41 -1.76
C LYS A 69 14.92 13.50 -3.10
N LEU A 70 14.51 12.37 -3.67
CA LEU A 70 13.78 12.29 -4.95
C LEU A 70 12.26 12.13 -4.79
N GLY A 71 11.74 12.25 -3.56
CA GLY A 71 10.30 12.24 -3.31
C GLY A 71 9.67 10.87 -3.07
N GLY A 72 10.48 9.83 -2.87
CA GLY A 72 10.00 8.48 -2.58
C GLY A 72 9.51 8.29 -1.15
N GLY A 73 8.34 7.68 -0.98
CA GLY A 73 7.86 7.21 0.33
C GLY A 73 8.53 5.89 0.73
N ILE A 74 8.83 5.69 2.02
CA ILE A 74 9.68 4.59 2.47
C ILE A 74 8.97 3.70 3.51
N GLY A 75 9.02 2.39 3.32
CA GLY A 75 8.77 1.39 4.36
C GLY A 75 10.07 0.72 4.79
N ILE A 76 10.33 0.58 6.10
CA ILE A 76 11.57 0.01 6.63
C ILE A 76 11.22 -1.05 7.68
N ASN A 77 11.69 -2.29 7.51
CA ASN A 77 11.70 -3.25 8.62
C ASN A 77 12.98 -3.14 9.44
N ILE A 78 12.82 -3.20 10.77
CA ILE A 78 13.91 -3.08 11.75
C ILE A 78 13.92 -4.26 12.74
N HIS A 79 13.29 -5.38 12.37
CA HIS A 79 13.09 -6.56 13.24
C HIS A 79 14.40 -7.16 13.76
N ASN A 80 15.49 -7.00 13.01
CA ASN A 80 16.80 -7.56 13.28
C ASN A 80 17.67 -6.71 14.23
N ILE A 81 17.27 -5.48 14.57
CA ILE A 81 18.06 -4.63 15.47
C ILE A 81 17.90 -5.09 16.92
N ARG A 82 19.01 -5.26 17.63
CA ARG A 82 18.98 -5.74 19.01
C ARG A 82 18.22 -4.80 19.96
N ALA A 83 17.46 -5.39 20.87
CA ALA A 83 16.68 -4.66 21.87
C ALA A 83 17.55 -3.97 22.93
N LYS A 84 16.94 -3.03 23.67
CA LYS A 84 17.59 -2.31 24.77
C LYS A 84 18.16 -3.27 25.82
N GLY A 85 19.38 -2.98 26.30
CA GLY A 85 20.08 -3.80 27.30
C GLY A 85 20.85 -4.98 26.73
N SER A 86 20.72 -5.29 25.43
CA SER A 86 21.45 -6.38 24.78
C SER A 86 22.96 -6.07 24.69
N TYR A 87 23.79 -7.08 24.90
CA TYR A 87 25.25 -6.93 24.92
C TYR A 87 25.84 -6.50 23.57
N ILE A 88 26.92 -5.72 23.60
CA ILE A 88 27.70 -5.31 22.42
C ILE A 88 29.13 -5.82 22.59
N SER A 89 29.49 -6.86 21.83
CA SER A 89 30.80 -7.51 21.93
C SER A 89 31.98 -6.59 21.63
N GLY A 90 31.87 -5.68 20.66
CA GLY A 90 32.97 -4.81 20.23
C GLY A 90 33.31 -3.68 21.22
N THR A 91 32.34 -3.19 21.99
CA THR A 91 32.52 -2.05 22.91
C THR A 91 32.36 -2.42 24.38
N TYR A 92 32.06 -3.69 24.68
CA TYR A 92 31.77 -4.21 26.02
C TYR A 92 30.61 -3.47 26.73
N GLY A 93 29.77 -2.78 25.97
CA GLY A 93 28.61 -2.02 26.45
C GLY A 93 27.28 -2.75 26.25
N VAL A 94 26.19 -2.02 26.47
CA VAL A 94 24.83 -2.48 26.21
C VAL A 94 24.13 -1.58 25.18
N SER A 95 23.25 -2.16 24.37
CA SER A 95 22.43 -1.44 23.40
C SER A 95 21.44 -0.51 24.08
N ASN A 96 21.25 0.68 23.50
CA ASN A 96 20.19 1.59 23.91
C ASN A 96 18.82 1.27 23.28
N GLY A 97 18.75 0.25 22.43
CA GLY A 97 17.53 -0.23 21.78
C GLY A 97 17.06 0.62 20.60
N LEU A 98 15.81 0.40 20.18
CA LEU A 98 15.24 1.00 18.98
C LEU A 98 15.01 2.51 19.07
N VAL A 99 14.65 3.02 20.25
CA VAL A 99 14.19 4.42 20.40
C VAL A 99 15.26 5.44 19.97
N PRO A 100 16.53 5.38 20.43
CA PRO A 100 17.54 6.34 20.01
C PRO A 100 17.88 6.23 18.52
N MET A 101 17.92 5.01 17.97
CA MET A 101 18.12 4.79 16.53
C MET A 101 17.02 5.48 15.73
N LEU A 102 15.75 5.27 16.09
CA LEU A 102 14.61 5.85 15.40
C LEU A 102 14.54 7.37 15.49
N ARG A 103 15.14 7.98 16.51
CA ARG A 103 15.30 9.44 16.55
C ARG A 103 16.26 9.96 15.48
N VAL A 104 17.28 9.20 15.11
CA VAL A 104 18.16 9.55 13.99
C VAL A 104 17.37 9.51 12.68
N PHE A 105 16.60 8.43 12.44
CA PHE A 105 15.70 8.34 11.28
C PHE A 105 14.68 9.50 11.24
N ASN A 106 14.09 9.85 12.38
CA ASN A 106 13.16 10.98 12.49
C ASN A 106 13.81 12.29 12.04
N ASN A 107 15.01 12.58 12.55
CA ASN A 107 15.73 13.80 12.18
C ASN A 107 16.17 13.80 10.72
N THR A 108 16.53 12.64 10.16
CA THR A 108 16.79 12.51 8.72
C THR A 108 15.54 12.78 7.89
N ALA A 109 14.38 12.26 8.28
CA ALA A 109 13.10 12.50 7.59
C ALA A 109 12.75 13.99 7.55
N ARG A 110 12.98 14.71 8.66
CA ARG A 110 12.80 16.17 8.74
C ARG A 110 13.81 16.95 7.91
N TYR A 111 15.06 16.50 7.87
CA TYR A 111 16.14 17.22 7.18
C TYR A 111 16.02 17.08 5.66
N VAL A 112 15.63 15.90 5.16
CA VAL A 112 15.51 15.61 3.73
C VAL A 112 14.05 15.79 3.28
N ASP A 113 13.61 17.04 3.24
CA ASP A 113 12.22 17.48 3.00
C ASP A 113 11.82 17.62 1.52
N GLN A 114 12.46 16.82 0.65
CA GLN A 114 12.16 16.77 -0.79
C GLN A 114 12.38 18.11 -1.53
N GLY A 115 13.32 18.94 -1.06
CA GLY A 115 13.82 20.10 -1.80
C GLY A 115 13.11 21.42 -1.47
N GLY A 116 12.96 21.73 -0.18
CA GLY A 116 12.42 23.02 0.29
C GLY A 116 10.95 22.93 0.70
N ASN A 117 10.61 21.90 1.47
CA ASN A 117 9.33 21.69 2.14
C ASN A 117 8.12 21.52 1.20
N LYS A 118 8.33 21.08 -0.05
CA LYS A 118 7.23 20.72 -0.95
C LYS A 118 6.46 19.50 -0.44
N ARG A 119 7.16 18.57 0.24
CA ARG A 119 6.57 17.38 0.87
C ARG A 119 7.56 16.81 1.91
N PRO A 120 7.22 16.72 3.20
CA PRO A 120 8.11 16.15 4.21
C PRO A 120 8.50 14.70 3.88
N GLY A 121 9.73 14.29 4.21
CA GLY A 121 10.14 12.88 4.13
C GLY A 121 9.25 12.02 5.02
N ALA A 122 8.76 10.89 4.50
CA ALA A 122 7.79 10.04 5.19
C ALA A 122 8.26 8.58 5.20
N PHE A 123 8.63 8.10 6.38
CA PHE A 123 9.10 6.73 6.60
C PHE A 123 8.13 5.99 7.52
N ALA A 124 7.64 4.83 7.08
CA ALA A 124 6.92 3.88 7.90
C ALA A 124 7.87 2.81 8.43
N ILE A 125 7.96 2.70 9.75
CA ILE A 125 8.79 1.73 10.44
C ILE A 125 7.93 0.51 10.78
N TYR A 126 8.36 -0.66 10.34
CA TYR A 126 7.71 -1.94 10.58
C TYR A 126 8.44 -2.71 11.67
N LEU A 127 7.68 -3.20 12.65
CA LEU A 127 8.18 -4.02 13.74
C LEU A 127 7.26 -5.22 14.00
N GLU A 128 7.82 -6.41 14.21
CA GLU A 128 7.06 -7.57 14.67
C GLU A 128 6.76 -7.48 16.19
N PRO A 129 5.56 -7.87 16.65
CA PRO A 129 5.12 -7.64 18.04
C PRO A 129 5.86 -8.48 19.09
N TRP A 130 6.70 -9.43 18.70
CA TRP A 130 7.57 -10.16 19.63
C TRP A 130 8.80 -9.36 20.04
N HIS A 131 9.14 -8.26 19.36
CA HIS A 131 10.36 -7.52 19.66
C HIS A 131 10.33 -6.90 21.07
N ALA A 132 11.42 -7.00 21.83
CA ALA A 132 11.40 -6.59 23.25
C ALA A 132 11.18 -5.09 23.50
N ASP A 133 11.51 -4.24 22.54
CA ASP A 133 11.25 -2.79 22.60
C ASP A 133 9.82 -2.39 22.11
N ILE A 134 8.91 -3.35 21.88
CA ILE A 134 7.59 -3.08 21.26
C ILE A 134 6.73 -2.05 22.02
N PHE A 135 6.76 -2.06 23.35
CA PHE A 135 5.98 -1.09 24.13
C PHE A 135 6.50 0.34 23.96
N ASP A 136 7.83 0.52 23.92
CA ASP A 136 8.43 1.83 23.68
C ASP A 136 8.18 2.29 22.24
N PHE A 137 8.23 1.36 21.28
CA PHE A 137 7.88 1.61 19.88
C PHE A 137 6.47 2.18 19.72
N LEU A 138 5.47 1.59 20.39
CA LEU A 138 4.08 2.07 20.38
C LEU A 138 3.90 3.48 20.96
N ASN A 139 4.85 3.94 21.78
CA ASN A 139 4.79 5.26 22.42
C ASN A 139 5.46 6.36 21.60
N LEU A 140 6.19 6.04 20.52
CA LEU A 140 7.04 7.01 19.82
C LEU A 140 6.27 8.16 19.14
N LYS A 141 5.03 7.91 18.69
CA LYS A 141 4.18 8.92 18.03
C LYS A 141 3.26 9.69 18.99
N LYS A 142 3.16 9.26 20.24
CA LYS A 142 2.25 9.89 21.20
C LYS A 142 2.62 11.35 21.44
N ASN A 143 1.60 12.21 21.53
CA ASN A 143 1.80 13.64 21.77
C ASN A 143 2.39 13.89 23.17
N THR A 144 1.90 13.16 24.17
CA THR A 144 2.34 13.28 25.56
C THR A 144 3.62 12.48 25.84
N GLY A 145 4.42 12.94 26.81
CA GLY A 145 5.63 12.28 27.31
C GLY A 145 6.92 13.04 26.96
N LYS A 146 8.06 12.49 27.39
CA LYS A 146 9.37 13.16 27.22
C LYS A 146 9.82 13.15 25.75
N GLU A 147 10.39 14.26 25.29
CA GLU A 147 10.78 14.41 23.89
C GLU A 147 11.94 13.49 23.48
N GLU A 148 12.81 13.12 24.44
CA GLU A 148 13.97 12.26 24.15
C GLU A 148 13.58 10.83 23.77
N VAL A 149 12.32 10.45 23.95
CA VAL A 149 11.74 9.13 23.65
C VAL A 149 10.59 9.23 22.64
N ARG A 150 10.62 10.24 21.75
CA ARG A 150 9.61 10.47 20.71
C ARG A 150 10.26 10.62 19.34
N ALA A 151 9.50 10.24 18.31
CA ALA A 151 9.87 10.35 16.91
C ALA A 151 8.59 10.52 16.05
N ARG A 152 7.92 11.66 16.21
CA ARG A 152 6.55 11.87 15.69
C ARG A 152 6.47 12.08 14.17
N ASP A 153 7.58 12.41 13.53
CA ASP A 153 7.66 12.61 12.08
C ASP A 153 7.72 11.28 11.32
N LEU A 154 7.92 10.16 12.02
CA LEU A 154 7.83 8.81 11.48
C LEU A 154 6.40 8.26 11.52
N PHE A 155 6.14 7.25 10.70
CA PHE A 155 4.96 6.40 10.76
C PHE A 155 5.35 5.04 11.33
N TYR A 156 4.39 4.37 11.96
CA TYR A 156 4.62 3.13 12.68
C TYR A 156 3.65 2.06 12.19
N ALA A 157 4.15 0.84 12.01
CA ALA A 157 3.40 -0.29 11.52
C ALA A 157 3.81 -1.56 12.27
N LEU A 158 2.83 -2.43 12.49
CA LEU A 158 3.04 -3.76 13.04
C LEU A 158 2.99 -4.81 11.94
N TRP A 159 3.97 -5.71 11.95
CA TRP A 159 4.05 -6.87 11.09
C TRP A 159 3.69 -8.11 11.91
N ILE A 160 2.39 -8.43 11.96
CA ILE A 160 1.81 -9.30 12.98
C ILE A 160 1.77 -10.76 12.50
N PRO A 161 2.41 -11.71 13.22
CA PRO A 161 2.21 -13.14 12.97
C PRO A 161 0.85 -13.62 13.49
N ASP A 162 0.27 -14.63 12.84
CA ASP A 162 -1.01 -15.27 13.22
C ASP A 162 -0.95 -15.75 14.68
N LEU A 163 0.22 -16.22 15.15
CA LEU A 163 0.43 -16.65 16.53
C LEU A 163 0.12 -15.59 17.58
N PHE A 164 0.47 -14.32 17.32
CA PHE A 164 0.17 -13.24 18.25
C PHE A 164 -1.34 -13.10 18.43
N MET A 165 -2.10 -13.11 17.32
CA MET A 165 -3.56 -13.01 17.36
C MET A 165 -4.19 -14.23 18.06
N LYS A 166 -3.70 -15.44 17.78
CA LYS A 166 -4.11 -16.67 18.51
C LYS A 166 -3.90 -16.54 20.02
N ARG A 167 -2.75 -15.99 20.45
CA ARG A 167 -2.43 -15.79 21.88
C ARG A 167 -3.28 -14.69 22.51
N VAL A 168 -3.61 -13.61 21.78
CA VAL A 168 -4.52 -12.56 22.26
C VAL A 168 -5.93 -13.12 22.51
N GLU A 169 -6.46 -13.87 21.54
CA GLU A 169 -7.78 -14.51 21.62
C GLU A 169 -7.86 -15.49 22.80
N ALA A 170 -6.84 -16.34 22.96
CA ALA A 170 -6.76 -17.32 24.04
C ALA A 170 -6.37 -16.74 25.41
N ASN A 171 -6.17 -15.42 25.52
CA ASN A 171 -5.62 -14.77 26.72
C ASN A 171 -4.30 -15.42 27.22
N GLY A 172 -3.45 -15.80 26.28
CA GLY A 172 -2.21 -16.52 26.51
C GLY A 172 -1.04 -15.61 26.87
N VAL A 173 0.11 -16.24 27.13
CA VAL A 173 1.39 -15.56 27.34
C VAL A 173 2.00 -15.16 25.99
N TRP A 174 2.67 -14.02 25.96
CA TRP A 174 3.46 -13.54 24.84
C TRP A 174 4.89 -13.22 25.30
N SER A 175 5.87 -13.85 24.68
CA SER A 175 7.29 -13.67 24.95
C SER A 175 7.90 -12.58 24.09
N LEU A 176 8.51 -11.61 24.75
CA LEU A 176 9.25 -10.51 24.17
C LEU A 176 10.72 -10.88 24.04
N MET A 177 11.24 -10.87 22.82
CA MET A 177 12.55 -11.40 22.46
C MET A 177 13.45 -10.33 21.83
N CYS A 178 14.76 -10.52 21.99
CA CYS A 178 15.77 -9.75 21.26
C CYS A 178 16.22 -10.58 20.05
N PRO A 179 16.28 -10.03 18.83
CA PRO A 179 16.71 -10.79 17.64
C PRO A 179 18.15 -11.32 17.75
N HIS A 180 18.99 -10.73 18.59
CA HIS A 180 20.34 -11.23 18.86
C HIS A 180 20.33 -12.54 19.69
N GLN A 181 19.36 -12.69 20.61
CA GLN A 181 19.20 -13.90 21.42
C GLN A 181 18.34 -14.96 20.71
N SER A 182 17.35 -14.51 19.95
CA SER A 182 16.35 -15.34 19.28
C SER A 182 16.34 -15.05 17.76
N PRO A 183 17.42 -15.40 17.04
CA PRO A 183 17.59 -15.04 15.62
C PRO A 183 16.62 -15.80 14.70
N GLY A 184 16.42 -15.28 13.50
CA GLY A 184 15.66 -15.97 12.44
C GLY A 184 14.14 -15.85 12.53
N LEU A 185 13.57 -15.27 13.58
CA LEU A 185 12.12 -15.04 13.71
C LEU A 185 11.55 -14.20 12.56
N SER A 186 12.28 -13.18 12.10
CA SER A 186 11.88 -12.37 10.95
C SER A 186 12.12 -13.03 9.58
N ASP A 187 12.80 -14.17 9.55
CA ASP A 187 13.20 -14.87 8.33
C ASP A 187 12.31 -16.08 8.01
N CYS A 188 11.32 -16.37 8.86
CA CYS A 188 10.32 -17.40 8.68
C CYS A 188 8.91 -16.86 8.98
N TRP A 189 7.87 -17.58 8.56
CA TRP A 189 6.47 -17.21 8.75
C TRP A 189 5.59 -18.46 8.94
N GLY A 190 4.33 -18.27 9.34
CA GLY A 190 3.37 -19.34 9.54
C GLY A 190 3.84 -20.41 10.53
N GLU A 191 3.70 -21.68 10.17
CA GLU A 191 4.06 -22.80 11.07
C GLU A 191 5.54 -22.85 11.42
N GLU A 192 6.43 -22.44 10.52
CA GLU A 192 7.87 -22.40 10.78
C GLU A 192 8.20 -21.35 11.84
N PHE A 193 7.58 -20.18 11.75
CA PHE A 193 7.67 -19.14 12.77
C PHE A 193 7.12 -19.64 14.11
N GLU A 194 5.95 -20.28 14.11
CA GLU A 194 5.32 -20.79 15.34
C GLU A 194 6.22 -21.78 16.07
N LYS A 195 6.80 -22.75 15.35
CA LYS A 195 7.73 -23.74 15.91
C LYS A 195 9.00 -23.09 16.46
N LEU A 196 9.61 -22.16 15.70
CA LEU A 196 10.83 -21.49 16.13
C LEU A 196 10.60 -20.61 17.36
N TYR A 197 9.52 -19.84 17.35
CA TYR A 197 9.14 -18.97 18.47
C TYR A 197 8.88 -19.77 19.75
N GLN A 198 8.09 -20.85 19.67
CA GLN A 198 7.78 -21.70 20.81
C GLN A 198 9.03 -22.41 21.36
N LYS A 199 9.92 -22.86 20.48
CA LYS A 199 11.22 -23.40 20.90
C LYS A 199 12.02 -22.39 21.72
N TYR A 200 12.06 -21.12 21.31
CA TYR A 200 12.72 -20.08 22.10
C TYR A 200 12.01 -19.81 23.43
N GLU A 201 10.67 -19.96 23.52
CA GLU A 201 9.97 -19.92 24.80
C GLU A 201 10.40 -21.08 25.72
N GLU A 202 10.49 -22.30 25.20
CA GLU A 202 10.90 -23.51 25.94
C GLU A 202 12.36 -23.44 26.42
N ASP A 203 13.26 -22.92 25.57
CA ASP A 203 14.68 -22.75 25.89
C ASP A 203 14.94 -21.59 26.87
N GLY A 204 13.92 -20.81 27.24
CA GLY A 204 14.08 -19.60 28.06
C GLY A 204 14.76 -18.45 27.33
N ASN A 205 14.76 -18.48 25.99
CA ASN A 205 15.37 -17.48 25.12
C ASN A 205 14.43 -16.30 24.86
N PHE A 206 14.08 -15.57 25.92
CA PHE A 206 13.29 -14.35 25.87
C PHE A 206 13.76 -13.35 26.93
N ILE A 207 13.47 -12.07 26.71
CA ILE A 207 13.79 -10.98 27.65
C ILE A 207 12.71 -10.86 28.73
N LYS A 208 11.44 -10.96 28.33
CA LYS A 208 10.30 -10.80 29.22
C LYS A 208 9.07 -11.52 28.66
N GLN A 209 8.23 -12.04 29.54
CA GLN A 209 6.88 -12.50 29.18
C GLN A 209 5.81 -11.50 29.67
N VAL A 210 4.79 -11.30 28.85
CA VAL A 210 3.61 -10.49 29.16
C VAL A 210 2.35 -11.26 28.83
N ASN A 211 1.21 -10.82 29.35
CA ASN A 211 -0.06 -11.30 28.81
C ASN A 211 -0.26 -10.72 27.39
N ALA A 212 -0.67 -11.54 26.43
CA ALA A 212 -0.84 -11.09 25.04
C ALA A 212 -1.86 -9.94 24.92
N GLN A 213 -2.95 -9.97 25.70
CA GLN A 213 -3.95 -8.91 25.75
C GLN A 213 -3.42 -7.60 26.34
N GLN A 214 -2.38 -7.64 27.18
CA GLN A 214 -1.71 -6.44 27.66
C GLN A 214 -1.05 -5.68 26.52
N LEU A 215 -0.35 -6.39 25.62
CA LEU A 215 0.25 -5.78 24.43
C LEU A 215 -0.85 -5.32 23.47
N TRP A 216 -1.90 -6.12 23.26
CA TRP A 216 -3.04 -5.75 22.43
C TRP A 216 -3.72 -4.45 22.90
N HIS A 217 -3.94 -4.31 24.21
CA HIS A 217 -4.49 -3.08 24.78
C HIS A 217 -3.57 -1.87 24.52
N ALA A 218 -2.25 -2.03 24.65
CA ALA A 218 -1.31 -0.96 24.33
C ALA A 218 -1.34 -0.54 22.85
N ILE A 219 -1.55 -1.50 21.94
CA ILE A 219 -1.72 -1.24 20.50
C ILE A 219 -2.99 -0.41 20.27
N ILE A 220 -4.13 -0.82 20.82
CA ILE A 220 -5.41 -0.10 20.71
C ILE A 220 -5.27 1.33 21.25
N VAL A 221 -4.67 1.50 22.43
CA VAL A 221 -4.47 2.82 23.03
C VAL A 221 -3.62 3.73 22.11
N ALA A 222 -2.55 3.20 21.50
CA ALA A 222 -1.75 3.97 20.54
C ALA A 222 -2.57 4.37 19.29
N GLN A 223 -3.40 3.47 18.78
CA GLN A 223 -4.26 3.73 17.62
C GLN A 223 -5.33 4.78 17.93
N VAL A 224 -5.97 4.72 19.09
CA VAL A 224 -6.95 5.72 19.52
C VAL A 224 -6.31 7.11 19.66
N GLU A 225 -5.10 7.19 20.20
CA GLU A 225 -4.41 8.46 20.41
C GLU A 225 -3.81 9.07 19.13
N THR A 226 -3.39 8.23 18.17
CA THR A 226 -2.53 8.68 17.06
C THR A 226 -2.97 8.24 15.67
N GLY A 227 -3.98 7.36 15.56
CA GLY A 227 -4.35 6.68 14.32
C GLY A 227 -3.35 5.59 13.87
N THR A 228 -2.32 5.30 14.66
CA THR A 228 -1.23 4.35 14.34
C THR A 228 -0.87 3.51 15.58
N PRO A 229 -0.24 2.33 15.46
CA PRO A 229 0.40 1.78 14.27
C PRO A 229 -0.58 1.22 13.23
N TYR A 230 -0.12 1.16 11.98
CA TYR A 230 -0.76 0.35 10.94
C TYR A 230 -0.72 -1.14 11.33
N ILE A 231 -1.68 -1.91 10.85
CA ILE A 231 -1.79 -3.35 11.14
C ILE A 231 -1.66 -4.12 9.84
N LEU A 232 -0.63 -4.96 9.75
CA LEU A 232 -0.45 -5.88 8.63
C LEU A 232 -0.19 -7.28 9.17
N TYR A 233 -0.81 -8.27 8.51
CA TYR A 233 -0.71 -9.67 8.92
C TYR A 233 0.40 -10.38 8.12
N LYS A 234 1.57 -10.55 8.75
CA LYS A 234 2.78 -11.14 8.18
C LYS A 234 2.50 -12.44 7.43
N ASP A 235 1.78 -13.36 8.08
CA ASP A 235 1.58 -14.69 7.55
C ASP A 235 0.61 -14.68 6.37
N ALA A 236 -0.42 -13.83 6.40
CA ALA A 236 -1.30 -13.62 5.27
C ALA A 236 -0.55 -13.02 4.05
N CYS A 237 0.31 -12.02 4.29
CA CYS A 237 1.14 -11.41 3.27
C CYS A 237 2.10 -12.40 2.62
N ASN A 238 2.79 -13.22 3.42
CA ASN A 238 3.75 -14.20 2.91
C ASN A 238 3.07 -15.38 2.20
N ARG A 239 2.03 -15.96 2.79
CA ARG A 239 1.29 -17.11 2.26
C ARG A 239 0.66 -16.82 0.89
N LYS A 240 0.28 -15.57 0.65
CA LYS A 240 -0.52 -15.14 -0.51
C LYS A 240 0.22 -14.15 -1.41
N SER A 241 1.55 -14.23 -1.42
CA SER A 241 2.39 -13.47 -2.35
C SER A 241 2.90 -14.37 -3.46
N ASN A 242 2.86 -13.86 -4.70
CA ASN A 242 3.54 -14.49 -5.82
C ASN A 242 5.08 -14.39 -5.70
N GLN A 243 5.59 -13.55 -4.80
CA GLN A 243 7.02 -13.43 -4.50
C GLN A 243 7.48 -14.34 -3.34
N GLN A 244 6.63 -15.23 -2.82
CA GLN A 244 7.01 -16.13 -1.73
C GLN A 244 8.19 -17.07 -2.06
N ASN A 245 8.51 -17.24 -3.35
CA ASN A 245 9.67 -18.00 -3.81
C ASN A 245 11.01 -17.29 -3.57
N LEU A 246 11.01 -15.99 -3.21
CA LEU A 246 12.21 -15.20 -2.96
C LEU A 246 12.70 -15.31 -1.50
N GLY A 247 11.79 -15.64 -0.58
CA GLY A 247 12.02 -15.67 0.85
C GLY A 247 10.93 -14.94 1.62
N THR A 248 11.12 -14.81 2.93
CA THR A 248 10.16 -14.14 3.83
C THR A 248 10.13 -12.64 3.56
N ILE A 249 8.95 -12.13 3.23
CA ILE A 249 8.63 -10.70 3.12
C ILE A 249 8.50 -10.11 4.54
N LYS A 250 9.22 -9.02 4.78
CA LYS A 250 9.44 -8.47 6.14
C LYS A 250 8.69 -7.18 6.43
N CYS A 251 8.17 -6.49 5.42
CA CYS A 251 7.35 -5.29 5.63
C CYS A 251 6.49 -5.00 4.40
N SER A 252 5.68 -3.96 4.54
CA SER A 252 5.05 -3.26 3.44
C SER A 252 5.71 -1.87 3.26
N ASN A 253 5.14 -1.01 2.43
CA ASN A 253 5.60 0.35 2.14
C ASN A 253 4.99 1.39 3.10
N LEU A 254 5.14 2.68 2.78
CA LEU A 254 4.56 3.78 3.54
C LEU A 254 3.02 3.71 3.69
N CYS A 255 2.33 3.23 2.66
CA CYS A 255 0.87 3.29 2.55
C CYS A 255 0.18 1.91 2.69
N THR A 256 0.94 0.86 3.04
CA THR A 256 0.46 -0.49 3.40
C THR A 256 -0.07 -1.36 2.24
N GLU A 257 -0.07 -0.87 1.01
CA GLU A 257 -0.60 -1.57 -0.17
C GLU A 257 0.42 -2.48 -0.86
N ILE A 258 1.72 -2.22 -0.68
CA ILE A 258 2.79 -2.96 -1.37
C ILE A 258 3.38 -4.03 -0.48
N VAL A 259 3.40 -5.27 -0.95
CA VAL A 259 3.96 -6.41 -0.23
C VAL A 259 4.99 -7.07 -1.14
N GLU A 260 6.21 -6.53 -1.09
CA GLU A 260 7.33 -6.94 -1.94
C GLU A 260 8.52 -7.42 -1.09
N PHE A 261 9.27 -8.38 -1.62
CA PHE A 261 10.47 -8.91 -0.99
C PHE A 261 11.59 -7.85 -0.91
N THR A 262 12.34 -7.87 0.18
CA THR A 262 13.51 -7.02 0.41
C THR A 262 14.65 -7.83 1.00
N SER A 263 15.88 -7.51 0.61
CA SER A 263 17.11 -8.10 1.16
C SER A 263 18.15 -6.99 1.43
N PRO A 264 19.32 -7.27 2.05
CA PRO A 264 20.37 -6.27 2.20
C PRO A 264 20.87 -5.68 0.87
N ASP A 265 20.67 -6.42 -0.23
CA ASP A 265 21.09 -6.07 -1.58
C ASP A 265 19.91 -5.64 -2.48
N GLU A 266 18.67 -5.76 -2.00
CA GLU A 266 17.45 -5.51 -2.78
C GLU A 266 16.49 -4.59 -2.02
N ILE A 267 16.34 -3.38 -2.56
CA ILE A 267 15.34 -2.41 -2.10
C ILE A 267 14.19 -2.47 -3.08
N ALA A 268 13.03 -2.92 -2.61
CA ALA A 268 11.86 -3.07 -3.48
C ALA A 268 11.32 -1.71 -3.92
N VAL A 269 10.73 -1.66 -5.10
CA VAL A 269 10.32 -0.42 -5.78
C VAL A 269 8.97 -0.62 -6.41
N CYS A 270 8.03 0.28 -6.11
CA CYS A 270 6.71 0.22 -6.69
C CYS A 270 6.43 1.31 -7.73
N ASN A 271 5.88 0.88 -8.87
CA ASN A 271 5.47 1.70 -10.00
C ASN A 271 3.94 1.71 -10.04
N LEU A 272 3.34 2.89 -9.84
CA LEU A 272 1.93 3.04 -9.47
C LEU A 272 1.12 3.79 -10.51
N ALA A 273 -0.09 3.31 -10.78
CA ALA A 273 -1.13 4.02 -11.51
C ALA A 273 -2.51 3.63 -10.98
N SER A 274 -3.50 4.51 -11.18
CA SER A 274 -4.88 4.28 -10.74
C SER A 274 -5.87 4.47 -11.88
N ILE A 275 -6.81 3.54 -12.01
CA ILE A 275 -7.89 3.57 -13.02
C ILE A 275 -9.10 4.31 -12.43
N ALA A 276 -9.70 5.22 -13.20
CA ALA A 276 -10.92 5.92 -12.82
C ALA A 276 -12.14 5.07 -13.18
N VAL A 277 -12.59 4.22 -12.26
CA VAL A 277 -13.62 3.20 -12.55
C VAL A 277 -15.00 3.80 -12.81
N ASN A 278 -15.26 5.01 -12.33
CA ASN A 278 -16.46 5.77 -12.65
C ASN A 278 -16.61 6.05 -14.17
N THR A 279 -15.51 6.12 -14.92
CA THR A 279 -15.54 6.33 -16.38
C THR A 279 -16.02 5.10 -17.17
N CYS A 280 -16.16 3.95 -16.52
CA CYS A 280 -16.70 2.72 -17.09
C CYS A 280 -18.22 2.57 -16.86
N VAL A 281 -18.86 3.53 -16.20
CA VAL A 281 -20.31 3.53 -15.97
C VAL A 281 -21.05 4.19 -17.13
N ASN A 282 -22.01 3.49 -17.71
CA ASN A 282 -23.02 4.08 -18.59
C ASN A 282 -24.24 4.47 -17.75
N THR A 283 -24.34 5.76 -17.41
CA THR A 283 -25.41 6.28 -16.54
C THR A 283 -26.80 6.13 -17.13
N SER A 284 -26.96 6.23 -18.45
CA SER A 284 -28.27 6.08 -19.12
C SER A 284 -28.78 4.64 -19.08
N LYS A 285 -27.90 3.66 -19.24
CA LYS A 285 -28.24 2.23 -19.21
C LYS A 285 -28.13 1.62 -17.82
N LYS A 286 -27.49 2.31 -16.87
CA LYS A 286 -27.10 1.79 -15.55
C LYS A 286 -26.31 0.48 -15.68
N THR A 287 -25.34 0.46 -16.58
CA THR A 287 -24.47 -0.71 -16.83
C THR A 287 -23.01 -0.34 -16.66
N PHE A 288 -22.21 -1.30 -16.21
CA PHE A 288 -20.76 -1.16 -16.12
C PHE A 288 -20.06 -1.85 -17.31
N ASP A 289 -19.12 -1.16 -17.95
CA ASP A 289 -18.40 -1.63 -19.14
C ASP A 289 -17.09 -2.33 -18.73
N PHE A 290 -17.16 -3.66 -18.56
CA PHE A 290 -16.01 -4.47 -18.16
C PHE A 290 -14.97 -4.64 -19.28
N ASP A 291 -15.38 -4.64 -20.56
CA ASP A 291 -14.45 -4.71 -21.69
C ASP A 291 -13.58 -3.45 -21.77
N LYS A 292 -14.19 -2.28 -21.56
CA LYS A 292 -13.47 -1.01 -21.46
C LYS A 292 -12.50 -1.02 -20.27
N LEU A 293 -12.92 -1.50 -19.11
CA LEU A 293 -12.06 -1.61 -17.93
C LEU A 293 -10.85 -2.52 -18.19
N LYS A 294 -11.08 -3.68 -18.82
CA LYS A 294 -10.00 -4.60 -19.22
C LYS A 294 -9.04 -3.92 -20.19
N MET A 295 -9.55 -3.23 -21.21
CA MET A 295 -8.74 -2.49 -22.18
C MET A 295 -7.83 -1.44 -21.51
N ILE A 296 -8.39 -0.60 -20.65
CA ILE A 296 -7.64 0.40 -19.87
C ILE A 296 -6.56 -0.27 -19.04
N THR A 297 -6.90 -1.37 -18.36
CA THR A 297 -5.96 -2.08 -17.50
C THR A 297 -4.75 -2.63 -18.29
N LYS A 298 -4.97 -3.14 -19.50
CA LYS A 298 -3.89 -3.61 -20.36
C LYS A 298 -2.93 -2.48 -20.76
N VAL A 299 -3.46 -1.30 -21.09
CA VAL A 299 -2.66 -0.09 -21.37
C VAL A 299 -1.84 0.29 -20.15
N VAL A 300 -2.47 0.37 -18.98
CA VAL A 300 -1.78 0.70 -17.71
C VAL A 300 -0.65 -0.29 -17.42
N THR A 301 -0.90 -1.58 -17.59
CA THR A 301 0.10 -2.64 -17.38
C THR A 301 1.33 -2.45 -18.28
N ARG A 302 1.12 -2.20 -19.58
CA ARG A 302 2.22 -1.92 -20.52
C ARG A 302 2.99 -0.65 -20.15
N ASN A 303 2.28 0.39 -19.72
CA ASN A 303 2.89 1.66 -19.32
C ASN A 303 3.77 1.49 -18.09
N LEU A 304 3.27 0.83 -17.06
CA LEU A 304 4.02 0.57 -15.83
C LEU A 304 5.22 -0.35 -16.10
N ASN A 305 5.08 -1.35 -16.97
CA ASN A 305 6.21 -2.18 -17.36
C ASN A 305 7.30 -1.38 -18.09
N LYS A 306 6.93 -0.46 -19.00
CA LYS A 306 7.91 0.45 -19.64
C LYS A 306 8.58 1.38 -18.63
N ILE A 307 7.84 1.87 -17.63
CA ILE A 307 8.37 2.73 -16.56
C ILE A 307 9.53 2.08 -15.82
N ILE A 308 9.49 0.75 -15.59
CA ILE A 308 10.59 0.02 -14.93
C ILE A 308 11.92 0.24 -15.66
N ASP A 309 11.91 0.24 -16.99
CA ASP A 309 13.15 0.29 -17.78
C ASP A 309 13.70 1.71 -17.95
N ILE A 310 12.84 2.73 -17.91
CA ILE A 310 13.24 4.14 -18.11
C ILE A 310 13.47 4.90 -16.79
N ASN A 311 13.06 4.33 -15.66
CA ASN A 311 13.13 4.97 -14.36
C ASN A 311 14.59 5.26 -13.96
N TYR A 312 14.84 6.46 -13.45
CA TYR A 312 16.09 6.80 -12.78
C TYR A 312 16.05 6.30 -11.33
N TYR A 313 16.84 5.26 -11.05
CA TYR A 313 16.92 4.66 -9.73
C TYR A 313 17.92 5.42 -8.83
N PRO A 314 17.52 5.83 -7.60
CA PRO A 314 18.42 6.53 -6.69
C PRO A 314 19.59 5.68 -6.20
N LEU A 315 19.41 4.35 -6.15
CA LEU A 315 20.37 3.40 -5.60
C LEU A 315 20.48 2.15 -6.48
N PRO A 316 21.66 1.51 -6.59
CA PRO A 316 21.82 0.26 -7.33
C PRO A 316 20.87 -0.86 -6.85
N GLU A 317 20.66 -0.99 -5.54
CA GLU A 317 19.78 -1.99 -4.94
C GLU A 317 18.32 -1.84 -5.38
N THR A 318 17.88 -0.60 -5.64
CA THR A 318 16.53 -0.30 -6.15
C THR A 318 16.36 -0.73 -7.61
N LYS A 319 17.40 -0.55 -8.42
CA LYS A 319 17.41 -0.98 -9.82
C LYS A 319 17.42 -2.51 -9.91
N LEU A 320 18.29 -3.15 -9.12
CA LEU A 320 18.43 -4.61 -9.08
C LEU A 320 17.08 -5.29 -8.78
N SER A 321 16.42 -4.89 -7.70
CA SER A 321 15.13 -5.45 -7.30
C SER A 321 14.08 -5.30 -8.41
N ASN A 322 13.95 -4.10 -8.98
CA ASN A 322 12.89 -3.83 -9.95
C ASN A 322 13.16 -4.54 -11.30
N GLU A 323 14.41 -4.66 -11.75
CA GLU A 323 14.75 -5.42 -12.95
C GLU A 323 14.54 -6.93 -12.79
N ARG A 324 14.81 -7.49 -11.60
CA ARG A 324 14.69 -8.93 -11.32
C ARG A 324 13.25 -9.42 -11.18
N HIS A 325 12.40 -8.62 -10.56
CA HIS A 325 11.04 -9.02 -10.18
C HIS A 325 9.95 -8.28 -10.95
N ARG A 326 10.28 -7.11 -11.50
CA ARG A 326 9.39 -6.26 -12.31
C ARG A 326 7.98 -6.03 -11.73
N PRO A 327 7.80 -5.79 -10.41
CA PRO A 327 6.48 -5.55 -9.85
C PRO A 327 5.88 -4.23 -10.34
N ILE A 328 4.57 -4.22 -10.48
CA ILE A 328 3.77 -3.02 -10.72
C ILE A 328 2.58 -2.99 -9.75
N GLY A 329 2.05 -1.81 -9.47
CA GLY A 329 0.90 -1.60 -8.59
C GLY A 329 -0.21 -0.84 -9.31
N ILE A 330 -1.19 -1.57 -9.82
CA ILE A 330 -2.41 -1.02 -10.40
C ILE A 330 -3.46 -0.91 -9.29
N GLY A 331 -3.97 0.30 -9.10
CA GLY A 331 -5.08 0.59 -8.20
C GLY A 331 -6.28 1.17 -8.94
N ILE A 332 -7.27 1.60 -8.16
CA ILE A 332 -8.44 2.31 -8.68
C ILE A 332 -8.66 3.61 -7.90
N GLN A 333 -9.54 4.44 -8.41
CA GLN A 333 -10.13 5.59 -7.75
C GLN A 333 -11.55 5.76 -8.25
N GLY A 334 -12.39 6.43 -7.46
CA GLY A 334 -13.79 6.66 -7.81
C GLY A 334 -14.68 5.42 -7.71
N LEU A 335 -14.39 4.49 -6.79
CA LEU A 335 -15.26 3.35 -6.52
C LEU A 335 -16.63 3.81 -6.00
N ALA A 336 -16.63 4.72 -5.01
CA ALA A 336 -17.87 5.29 -4.49
C ALA A 336 -18.64 6.07 -5.56
N ASP A 337 -17.96 6.84 -6.41
CA ASP A 337 -18.59 7.50 -7.57
C ASP A 337 -19.25 6.48 -8.49
N ALA A 338 -18.58 5.36 -8.80
CA ALA A 338 -19.16 4.32 -9.66
C ALA A 338 -20.44 3.73 -9.06
N PHE A 339 -20.47 3.47 -7.75
CA PHE A 339 -21.66 2.99 -7.06
C PHE A 339 -22.80 4.02 -7.07
N ILE A 340 -22.50 5.30 -6.79
CA ILE A 340 -23.51 6.37 -6.83
C ILE A 340 -24.09 6.53 -8.25
N LEU A 341 -23.24 6.52 -9.28
CA LEU A 341 -23.66 6.61 -10.68
C LEU A 341 -24.52 5.41 -11.12
N MET A 342 -24.27 4.23 -10.54
CA MET A 342 -25.06 3.01 -10.75
C MET A 342 -26.31 2.95 -9.87
N ARG A 343 -26.51 3.92 -8.97
CA ARG A 343 -27.58 3.97 -7.97
C ARG A 343 -27.56 2.77 -7.00
N MET A 344 -26.36 2.41 -6.56
CA MET A 344 -26.12 1.30 -5.63
C MET A 344 -25.62 1.86 -4.28
N PRO A 345 -26.34 1.64 -3.17
CA PRO A 345 -25.78 1.84 -1.84
C PRO A 345 -24.47 1.08 -1.68
N PHE A 346 -23.48 1.67 -1.01
CA PHE A 346 -22.15 1.08 -0.88
C PHE A 346 -22.19 -0.33 -0.25
N GLU A 347 -23.14 -0.57 0.65
CA GLU A 347 -23.32 -1.82 1.39
C GLU A 347 -24.27 -2.83 0.69
N SER A 348 -24.83 -2.47 -0.47
CA SER A 348 -25.76 -3.33 -1.20
C SER A 348 -25.10 -4.59 -1.77
N GLU A 349 -25.86 -5.66 -1.96
CA GLU A 349 -25.36 -6.91 -2.58
C GLU A 349 -24.95 -6.67 -4.04
N GLU A 350 -25.63 -5.75 -4.72
CA GLU A 350 -25.28 -5.30 -6.07
C GLU A 350 -23.92 -4.59 -6.11
N ALA A 351 -23.66 -3.66 -5.17
CA ALA A 351 -22.35 -3.00 -5.05
C ALA A 351 -21.25 -4.01 -4.70
N ARG A 352 -21.55 -4.98 -3.83
CA ARG A 352 -20.62 -6.07 -3.50
C ARG A 352 -20.28 -6.92 -4.72
N LEU A 353 -21.26 -7.32 -5.52
CA LEU A 353 -21.02 -8.08 -6.75
C LEU A 353 -20.21 -7.26 -7.76
N LEU A 354 -20.56 -5.99 -7.96
CA LEU A 354 -19.83 -5.10 -8.85
C LEU A 354 -18.38 -4.89 -8.39
N ASN A 355 -18.13 -4.77 -7.08
CA ASN A 355 -16.78 -4.73 -6.52
C ASN A 355 -15.96 -5.97 -6.92
N ILE A 356 -16.53 -7.18 -6.77
CA ILE A 356 -15.87 -8.43 -7.18
C ILE A 356 -15.53 -8.38 -8.67
N GLN A 357 -16.51 -8.05 -9.51
CA GLN A 357 -16.35 -8.04 -10.97
C GLN A 357 -15.34 -6.99 -11.47
N ILE A 358 -15.28 -5.80 -10.84
CA ILE A 358 -14.28 -4.76 -11.14
C ILE A 358 -12.87 -5.30 -10.90
N PHE A 359 -12.61 -5.87 -9.71
CA PHE A 359 -11.28 -6.35 -9.36
C PHE A 359 -10.88 -7.63 -10.10
N GLU A 360 -11.84 -8.52 -10.39
CA GLU A 360 -11.61 -9.66 -11.28
C GLU A 360 -11.19 -9.21 -12.69
N THR A 361 -11.87 -8.20 -13.23
CA THR A 361 -11.58 -7.64 -14.56
C THR A 361 -10.19 -7.00 -14.62
N ILE A 362 -9.83 -6.21 -13.61
CA ILE A 362 -8.51 -5.58 -13.55
C ILE A 362 -7.43 -6.65 -13.41
N TYR A 363 -7.62 -7.65 -12.54
CA TYR A 363 -6.64 -8.71 -12.38
C TYR A 363 -6.46 -9.53 -13.66
N TYR A 364 -7.57 -9.89 -14.32
CA TYR A 364 -7.57 -10.61 -15.58
C TYR A 364 -6.84 -9.81 -16.68
N GLY A 365 -7.22 -8.54 -16.87
CA GLY A 365 -6.62 -7.67 -17.88
C GLY A 365 -5.12 -7.44 -17.65
N ALA A 366 -4.70 -7.27 -16.39
CA ALA A 366 -3.30 -7.09 -16.05
C ALA A 366 -2.47 -8.36 -16.31
N LEU A 367 -2.99 -9.53 -15.92
CA LEU A 367 -2.34 -10.82 -16.21
C LEU A 367 -2.24 -11.08 -17.70
N GLU A 368 -3.31 -10.82 -18.46
CA GLU A 368 -3.32 -10.99 -19.91
C GLU A 368 -2.26 -10.12 -20.58
N ALA A 369 -2.19 -8.82 -20.24
CA ALA A 369 -1.15 -7.94 -20.77
C ALA A 369 0.27 -8.35 -20.32
N SER A 370 0.44 -8.78 -19.07
CA SER A 370 1.74 -9.25 -18.58
C SER A 370 2.20 -10.54 -19.27
N CYS A 371 1.26 -11.43 -19.62
CA CYS A 371 1.50 -12.63 -20.41
C CYS A 371 1.85 -12.29 -21.87
N GLU A 372 1.15 -11.33 -22.48
CA GLU A 372 1.44 -10.83 -23.83
C GLU A 372 2.86 -10.24 -23.92
N ILE A 373 3.28 -9.49 -22.91
CA ILE A 373 4.66 -8.97 -22.86
C ILE A 373 5.66 -10.13 -22.68
N ALA A 374 5.34 -11.13 -21.84
CA ALA A 374 6.20 -12.29 -21.64
C ALA A 374 6.35 -13.17 -22.89
N GLU A 375 5.33 -13.25 -23.75
CA GLU A 375 5.41 -13.93 -25.04
C GLU A 375 6.47 -13.30 -25.97
N VAL A 376 6.71 -11.99 -25.86
CA VAL A 376 7.69 -11.25 -26.66
C VAL A 376 9.06 -11.17 -25.97
N ASP A 377 9.08 -10.74 -24.71
CA ASP A 377 10.31 -10.37 -23.98
C ASP A 377 10.79 -11.46 -23.00
N GLY A 378 10.04 -12.56 -22.89
CA GLY A 378 10.22 -13.58 -21.86
C GLY A 378 9.65 -13.17 -20.49
N PRO A 379 9.48 -14.14 -19.56
CA PRO A 379 9.03 -13.85 -18.21
C PRO A 379 10.08 -13.04 -17.41
N TYR A 380 9.68 -12.49 -16.25
CA TYR A 380 10.66 -11.85 -15.35
C TYR A 380 11.68 -12.87 -14.80
N SER A 381 12.87 -12.39 -14.42
CA SER A 381 14.03 -13.22 -14.11
C SER A 381 13.82 -14.25 -12.99
N THR A 382 12.89 -13.98 -12.08
CA THR A 382 12.58 -14.83 -10.91
C THR A 382 11.21 -15.51 -10.99
N TYR A 383 10.67 -15.66 -12.20
CA TYR A 383 9.38 -16.29 -12.45
C TYR A 383 9.36 -17.78 -12.08
N GLN A 384 10.43 -18.51 -12.41
CA GLN A 384 10.49 -19.94 -12.16
C GLN A 384 10.46 -20.25 -10.65
N GLY A 385 9.55 -21.13 -10.26
CA GLY A 385 9.32 -21.50 -8.86
C GLY A 385 8.27 -20.65 -8.13
N SER A 386 7.86 -19.51 -8.72
CA SER A 386 6.74 -18.70 -8.21
C SER A 386 5.42 -19.48 -8.25
N PRO A 387 4.43 -19.13 -7.42
CA PRO A 387 3.10 -19.72 -7.51
C PRO A 387 2.46 -19.63 -8.89
N VAL A 388 2.57 -18.48 -9.58
CA VAL A 388 1.99 -18.34 -10.93
C VAL A 388 2.63 -19.30 -11.91
N SER A 389 3.95 -19.58 -11.80
CA SER A 389 4.61 -20.61 -12.62
C SER A 389 4.09 -22.03 -12.40
N LYS A 390 3.36 -22.26 -11.30
CA LYS A 390 2.70 -23.52 -10.96
C LYS A 390 1.19 -23.49 -11.24
N GLY A 391 0.70 -22.47 -11.95
CA GLY A 391 -0.72 -22.29 -12.25
C GLY A 391 -1.57 -21.77 -11.09
N ILE A 392 -0.95 -21.28 -10.01
CA ILE A 392 -1.62 -20.76 -8.82
C ILE A 392 -1.71 -19.24 -8.93
N LEU A 393 -2.92 -18.73 -9.14
CA LEU A 393 -3.21 -17.29 -9.16
C LEU A 393 -3.69 -16.81 -7.77
N GLN A 394 -3.90 -15.50 -7.63
CA GLN A 394 -4.19 -14.92 -6.33
C GLN A 394 -5.43 -15.52 -5.67
N TYR A 395 -6.55 -15.65 -6.38
CA TYR A 395 -7.78 -16.23 -5.83
C TYR A 395 -7.62 -17.69 -5.37
N ASP A 396 -6.74 -18.46 -6.01
CA ASP A 396 -6.43 -19.84 -5.58
C ASP A 396 -5.80 -19.84 -4.18
N MET A 397 -4.92 -18.87 -3.88
CA MET A 397 -4.29 -18.71 -2.56
C MET A 397 -5.28 -18.30 -1.46
N TRP A 398 -6.46 -17.79 -1.84
CA TRP A 398 -7.56 -17.48 -0.93
C TRP A 398 -8.62 -18.58 -0.89
N GLY A 399 -8.51 -19.63 -1.70
CA GLY A 399 -9.55 -20.66 -1.83
C GLY A 399 -10.86 -20.13 -2.42
N VAL A 400 -10.78 -19.09 -3.24
CA VAL A 400 -11.95 -18.44 -3.85
C VAL A 400 -12.10 -18.90 -5.30
N LYS A 401 -13.34 -19.22 -5.70
CA LYS A 401 -13.70 -19.43 -7.10
C LYS A 401 -14.16 -18.09 -7.71
N PRO A 402 -13.55 -17.59 -8.80
CA PRO A 402 -14.00 -16.38 -9.48
C PRO A 402 -15.40 -16.50 -10.06
N THR A 403 -16.01 -15.38 -10.44
CA THR A 403 -17.23 -15.36 -11.26
C THR A 403 -16.97 -15.88 -12.68
N ASP A 404 -18.04 -16.15 -13.43
CA ASP A 404 -17.98 -16.61 -14.81
C ASP A 404 -17.77 -15.46 -15.83
N LEU A 405 -17.42 -14.25 -15.37
CA LEU A 405 -17.25 -13.06 -16.23
C LEU A 405 -16.08 -13.19 -17.21
N TRP A 406 -15.00 -13.88 -16.80
CA TRP A 406 -13.78 -14.05 -17.60
C TRP A 406 -13.32 -15.51 -17.63
N ASP A 407 -12.74 -15.94 -18.76
CA ASP A 407 -12.23 -17.30 -18.96
C ASP A 407 -10.82 -17.48 -18.35
N TRP A 408 -10.79 -17.78 -17.05
CA TRP A 408 -9.56 -17.99 -16.31
C TRP A 408 -8.76 -19.23 -16.76
N GLU A 409 -9.42 -20.26 -17.28
CA GLU A 409 -8.75 -21.48 -17.76
C GLU A 409 -7.96 -21.19 -19.04
N CYS A 410 -8.55 -20.44 -19.97
CA CYS A 410 -7.85 -19.97 -21.16
C CYS A 410 -6.63 -19.11 -20.79
N LEU A 411 -6.79 -18.18 -19.84
CA LEU A 411 -5.68 -17.34 -19.37
C LEU A 411 -4.58 -18.16 -18.68
N LYS A 412 -4.94 -19.10 -17.78
CA LYS A 412 -3.98 -20.01 -17.15
C LYS A 412 -3.23 -20.85 -18.18
N GLY A 413 -3.90 -21.30 -19.26
CA GLY A 413 -3.26 -21.98 -20.38
C GLY A 413 -2.21 -21.14 -21.10
N LYS A 414 -2.49 -19.84 -21.34
CA LYS A 414 -1.50 -18.90 -21.92
C LYS A 414 -0.33 -18.66 -20.96
N ILE A 415 -0.61 -18.40 -19.68
CA ILE A 415 0.41 -18.18 -18.65
C ILE A 415 1.32 -19.42 -18.50
N ALA A 416 0.75 -20.63 -18.54
CA ALA A 416 1.53 -21.85 -18.49
C ALA A 416 2.51 -21.98 -19.68
N LYS A 417 2.13 -21.45 -20.85
CA LYS A 417 2.94 -21.49 -22.06
C LYS A 417 4.03 -20.41 -22.10
N TYR A 418 3.70 -19.18 -21.72
CA TYR A 418 4.55 -18.00 -21.95
C TYR A 418 5.11 -17.38 -20.66
N GLY A 419 4.50 -17.67 -19.52
CA GLY A 419 4.75 -16.98 -18.26
C GLY A 419 4.14 -15.57 -18.23
N ILE A 420 4.59 -14.76 -17.26
CA ILE A 420 4.20 -13.35 -17.13
C ILE A 420 5.43 -12.47 -16.92
N ARG A 421 5.35 -11.20 -17.33
CA ARG A 421 6.46 -10.25 -17.28
C ARG A 421 6.63 -9.56 -15.92
N ASN A 422 5.60 -9.58 -15.07
CA ASN A 422 5.59 -8.83 -13.80
C ASN A 422 5.24 -9.76 -12.65
N SER A 423 6.02 -9.75 -11.56
CA SER A 423 5.77 -10.63 -10.41
C SER A 423 4.50 -10.29 -9.64
N LEU A 424 4.14 -9.01 -9.58
CA LEU A 424 2.95 -8.47 -8.91
C LEU A 424 2.31 -7.41 -9.83
N LEU A 425 0.99 -7.23 -9.71
CA LEU A 425 0.21 -6.43 -10.66
C LEU A 425 -0.71 -5.41 -9.99
N LEU A 426 -1.42 -5.79 -8.93
CA LEU A 426 -2.46 -4.97 -8.31
C LEU A 426 -2.05 -4.58 -6.90
N ALA A 427 -2.24 -3.30 -6.59
CA ALA A 427 -2.07 -2.76 -5.25
C ALA A 427 -2.86 -1.44 -5.14
N PRO A 428 -4.15 -1.48 -4.76
CA PRO A 428 -4.95 -0.28 -4.59
C PRO A 428 -4.35 0.65 -3.55
N MET A 429 -3.83 1.79 -4.01
CA MET A 429 -3.13 2.77 -3.19
C MET A 429 -4.07 3.89 -2.72
N PRO A 430 -3.69 4.67 -1.70
CA PRO A 430 -4.27 5.98 -1.46
C PRO A 430 -4.06 6.88 -2.68
N THR A 431 -5.14 7.50 -3.17
CA THR A 431 -5.12 8.35 -4.37
C THR A 431 -5.36 9.83 -4.06
N ALA A 432 -5.03 10.26 -2.83
CA ALA A 432 -5.29 11.60 -2.30
C ALA A 432 -5.10 12.75 -3.29
N SER A 433 -3.94 12.83 -3.97
CA SER A 433 -3.72 13.90 -4.94
C SER A 433 -4.32 13.62 -6.32
N THR A 434 -4.26 12.37 -6.79
CA THR A 434 -4.69 12.02 -8.16
C THR A 434 -6.21 11.94 -8.31
N ALA A 435 -6.92 11.46 -7.29
CA ALA A 435 -8.38 11.48 -7.23
C ALA A 435 -8.93 12.90 -7.22
N GLN A 436 -8.30 13.80 -6.48
CA GLN A 436 -8.62 15.22 -6.50
C GLN A 436 -8.40 15.88 -7.87
N ILE A 437 -7.34 15.51 -8.60
CA ILE A 437 -7.09 16.02 -9.96
C ILE A 437 -8.17 15.54 -10.94
N LEU A 438 -8.59 14.26 -10.83
CA LEU A 438 -9.62 13.72 -11.71
C LEU A 438 -11.05 14.12 -11.30
N GLY A 439 -11.25 14.52 -10.05
CA GLY A 439 -12.55 14.88 -9.48
C GLY A 439 -13.35 13.69 -8.96
N ASN A 440 -12.65 12.65 -8.49
CA ASN A 440 -13.23 11.40 -7.97
C ASN A 440 -13.02 11.29 -6.45
N ASN A 441 -13.78 10.40 -5.81
CA ASN A 441 -13.50 9.95 -4.45
C ASN A 441 -12.24 9.08 -4.40
N GLU A 442 -11.60 9.07 -3.23
CA GLU A 442 -10.32 8.39 -3.04
C GLU A 442 -10.46 6.87 -3.06
N SER A 443 -9.60 6.23 -3.86
CA SER A 443 -9.31 4.79 -3.83
C SER A 443 -10.58 3.93 -3.85
N ILE A 444 -10.66 2.97 -2.92
CA ILE A 444 -11.77 2.07 -2.65
C ILE A 444 -12.68 2.55 -1.51
N GLU A 445 -12.51 3.79 -1.05
CA GLU A 445 -13.17 4.28 0.15
C GLU A 445 -14.60 4.76 -0.16
N PRO A 446 -15.52 4.66 0.82
CA PRO A 446 -16.80 5.37 0.74
C PRO A 446 -16.58 6.89 0.81
N TYR A 447 -17.61 7.67 0.47
CA TYR A 447 -17.57 9.12 0.74
C TYR A 447 -17.48 9.34 2.26
N THR A 448 -16.46 10.08 2.70
CA THR A 448 -16.27 10.40 4.12
C THR A 448 -17.25 11.47 4.61
N SER A 449 -17.71 12.34 3.70
CA SER A 449 -18.70 13.39 3.97
C SER A 449 -19.34 13.87 2.66
N ASN A 450 -20.62 14.25 2.70
CA ASN A 450 -21.26 14.93 1.57
C ASN A 450 -20.95 16.42 1.48
N ILE A 451 -20.26 17.00 2.47
CA ILE A 451 -19.73 18.35 2.37
C ILE A 451 -18.33 18.43 3.00
N TYR A 452 -17.38 18.97 2.27
CA TYR A 452 -16.01 19.12 2.74
C TYR A 452 -15.45 20.51 2.44
N THR A 453 -14.58 20.98 3.33
CA THR A 453 -13.92 22.28 3.17
C THR A 453 -12.61 22.09 2.43
N ARG A 454 -12.51 22.69 1.24
CA ARG A 454 -11.30 22.75 0.45
C ARG A 454 -10.52 24.02 0.75
N ARG A 455 -9.30 23.86 1.24
CA ARG A 455 -8.35 24.97 1.44
C ARG A 455 -7.50 25.15 0.18
N VAL A 456 -7.52 26.34 -0.40
CA VAL A 456 -6.63 26.76 -1.49
C VAL A 456 -5.97 28.08 -1.13
N LEU A 457 -4.96 28.50 -1.90
CA LEU A 457 -4.27 29.79 -1.65
C LEU A 457 -5.22 31.01 -1.64
N ALA A 458 -6.34 30.93 -2.35
CA ALA A 458 -7.35 31.98 -2.42
C ALA A 458 -8.36 31.97 -1.25
N GLY A 459 -8.33 30.97 -0.36
CA GLY A 459 -9.25 30.86 0.78
C GLY A 459 -9.80 29.45 1.01
N GLU A 460 -10.82 29.36 1.84
CA GLU A 460 -11.53 28.12 2.13
C GLU A 460 -12.88 28.07 1.39
N PHE A 461 -13.13 26.98 0.66
CA PHE A 461 -14.35 26.78 -0.10
C PHE A 461 -15.07 25.52 0.39
N GLN A 462 -16.34 25.63 0.70
CA GLN A 462 -17.17 24.44 0.97
C GLN A 462 -17.59 23.82 -0.36
N ILE A 463 -17.29 22.53 -0.53
CA ILE A 463 -17.66 21.73 -1.69
C ILE A 463 -18.64 20.67 -1.24
N VAL A 464 -19.81 20.65 -1.88
CA VAL A 464 -20.83 19.62 -1.69
C VAL A 464 -20.52 18.48 -2.66
N ASN A 465 -20.81 17.24 -2.25
CA ASN A 465 -20.74 16.08 -3.12
C ASN A 465 -21.52 16.37 -4.42
N PRO A 466 -20.84 16.38 -5.59
CA PRO A 466 -21.46 16.81 -6.84
C PRO A 466 -22.61 15.90 -7.27
N HIS A 467 -22.57 14.62 -6.91
CA HIS A 467 -23.65 13.68 -7.22
C HIS A 467 -24.89 13.98 -6.39
N LEU A 468 -24.73 14.14 -5.08
CA LEU A 468 -25.84 14.51 -4.18
C LEU A 468 -26.43 15.87 -4.56
N LEU A 469 -25.59 16.86 -4.87
CA LEU A 469 -26.03 18.18 -5.30
C LEU A 469 -26.92 18.09 -6.55
N LYS A 470 -26.51 17.27 -7.52
CA LYS A 470 -27.29 17.03 -8.74
C LYS A 470 -28.63 16.39 -8.40
N ASP A 471 -28.66 15.35 -7.57
CA ASP A 471 -29.89 14.66 -7.18
C ASP A 471 -30.87 15.57 -6.44
N LEU A 472 -30.38 16.34 -5.46
CA LEU A 472 -31.21 17.29 -4.72
C LEU A 472 -31.73 18.41 -5.62
N THR A 473 -30.96 18.82 -6.63
CA THR A 473 -31.41 19.83 -7.61
C THR A 473 -32.48 19.26 -8.53
N GLU A 474 -32.32 18.02 -9.03
CA GLU A 474 -33.32 17.35 -9.88
C GLU A 474 -34.63 17.06 -9.13
N LEU A 475 -34.58 16.95 -7.80
CA LEU A 475 -35.75 16.79 -6.93
C LEU A 475 -36.35 18.12 -6.45
N ASP A 476 -35.84 19.27 -6.89
CA ASP A 476 -36.23 20.61 -6.39
C ASP A 476 -36.10 20.77 -4.86
N LEU A 477 -35.15 20.04 -4.25
CA LEU A 477 -34.86 20.07 -2.81
C LEU A 477 -33.64 20.93 -2.44
N TRP A 478 -32.90 21.42 -3.44
CA TRP A 478 -31.66 22.17 -3.19
C TRP A 478 -31.91 23.66 -2.96
N ASP A 479 -31.68 24.12 -1.73
CA ASP A 479 -31.66 25.53 -1.35
C ASP A 479 -30.61 25.82 -0.25
N ASP A 480 -30.51 27.08 0.18
CA ASP A 480 -29.59 27.48 1.25
C ASP A 480 -29.93 26.82 2.60
N VAL A 481 -31.19 26.45 2.82
CA VAL A 481 -31.63 25.78 4.06
C VAL A 481 -31.10 24.35 4.08
N MET A 482 -31.27 23.60 2.98
CA MET A 482 -30.76 22.24 2.78
C MET A 482 -29.24 22.21 2.96
N LYS A 483 -28.51 23.14 2.34
CA LYS A 483 -27.06 23.27 2.52
C LYS A 483 -26.69 23.44 3.99
N ASN A 484 -27.36 24.35 4.70
CA ASN A 484 -27.10 24.58 6.12
C ASN A 484 -27.46 23.38 6.99
N GLN A 485 -28.51 22.61 6.65
CA GLN A 485 -28.85 21.36 7.33
C GLN A 485 -27.78 20.29 7.14
N ILE A 486 -27.23 20.13 5.94
CA ILE A 486 -26.13 19.18 5.69
C ILE A 486 -24.89 19.58 6.51
N ILE A 487 -24.57 20.88 6.58
CA ILE A 487 -23.47 21.39 7.42
C ILE A 487 -23.73 21.10 8.90
N ALA A 488 -24.94 21.39 9.39
CA ALA A 488 -25.32 21.15 10.78
C ALA A 488 -25.26 19.66 11.17
N ASN A 489 -25.47 18.77 10.20
CA ASN A 489 -25.34 17.32 10.36
C ASN A 489 -23.95 16.80 9.98
N SER A 490 -22.93 17.66 9.92
CA SER A 490 -21.54 17.28 9.61
C SER A 490 -21.40 16.47 8.31
N GLY A 491 -22.18 16.83 7.29
CA GLY A 491 -22.18 16.18 5.98
C GLY A 491 -23.11 14.97 5.86
N SER A 492 -23.85 14.61 6.90
CA SER A 492 -24.86 13.55 6.83
C SER A 492 -26.21 14.08 6.33
N ILE A 493 -26.90 13.27 5.52
CA ILE A 493 -28.27 13.54 5.03
C ILE A 493 -29.34 12.68 5.72
N GLN A 494 -28.94 11.72 6.56
CA GLN A 494 -29.85 10.71 7.13
C GLN A 494 -31.00 11.33 7.92
N ASN A 495 -30.68 12.34 8.73
CA ASN A 495 -31.61 12.98 9.66
C ASN A 495 -32.35 14.19 9.05
N ILE A 496 -32.15 14.46 7.76
CA ILE A 496 -32.81 15.59 7.11
C ILE A 496 -34.20 15.16 6.63
N PRO A 497 -35.29 15.75 7.17
CA PRO A 497 -36.64 15.46 6.71
C PRO A 497 -36.83 15.99 5.28
N GLY A 498 -37.57 15.25 4.46
CA GLY A 498 -37.86 15.63 3.07
C GLY A 498 -36.90 15.06 2.03
N ILE A 499 -35.70 14.60 2.41
CA ILE A 499 -34.86 13.80 1.51
C ILE A 499 -35.42 12.37 1.45
N PRO A 500 -35.70 11.83 0.25
CA PRO A 500 -36.16 10.46 0.05
C PRO A 500 -35.19 9.40 0.60
N ASP A 501 -35.72 8.26 1.05
CA ASP A 501 -34.92 7.19 1.66
C ASP A 501 -33.96 6.51 0.66
N ASP A 502 -34.30 6.47 -0.62
CA ASP A 502 -33.44 5.97 -1.69
C ASP A 502 -32.22 6.87 -1.94
N ILE A 503 -32.37 8.20 -1.80
CA ILE A 503 -31.24 9.13 -1.84
C ILE A 503 -30.39 9.03 -0.57
N LYS A 504 -31.01 8.79 0.60
CA LYS A 504 -30.26 8.57 1.85
C LYS A 504 -29.46 7.28 1.83
N ALA A 505 -29.93 6.25 1.14
CA ALA A 505 -29.24 4.98 1.06
C ALA A 505 -27.96 5.04 0.19
N ILE A 506 -27.89 5.99 -0.76
CA ILE A 506 -26.78 6.20 -1.69
C ILE A 506 -25.79 7.20 -1.09
#